data_AF-A0AAV2QE98-F1
#
_entry.id   AF-A0AAV2QE98-F1
#
_cell.length_a   1.000
_cell.length_b   1.000
_cell.length_c   1.000
_cell.angle_alpha   90.00
_cell.angle_beta   90.00
_cell.angle_gamma   90.00
#
_symmetry.space_group_name_H-M   'P 1'
#
loop_
_entity.id
_entity.type
_entity.pdbx_description
1 polymer ?
#
loop_
_entity_poly.entity_id
_entity_poly.type
_entity_poly.pdbx_seq_one_letter_code
_entity_poly.pdbx_strand_id
1 'polypeptide(L)'
;EDGTRSFSNYQRRMQAAFEFFSKLGVRFYSASDRDFAPEGESWEETCSMLEEATTMACNLQQQSGMRPLYFAADLFSHPRYMNGAATSPDAHVFAFACAQVKRAMDMAKRLQAEHFVFFHPRDGYQSPLQRQMYRDIQHMGHLYRMAVQYREKIGYKGHLLIQPKPMDPMRHQYEC
;
A
#
# COMPACT_ATOMS: atom_id res chain seq x y z
N GLU A 1 -18.84 -10.09 7.76
CA GLU A 1 -17.81 -9.36 8.52
C GLU A 1 -18.12 -9.56 10.00
N ASP A 2 -17.15 -9.90 10.83
CA ASP A 2 -17.35 -10.07 12.29
C ASP A 2 -16.76 -8.93 13.13
N GLY A 3 -16.34 -7.83 12.49
CA GLY A 3 -15.75 -6.65 13.13
C GLY A 3 -14.32 -6.85 13.66
N THR A 4 -13.80 -8.08 13.67
CA THR A 4 -12.45 -8.34 14.18
C THR A 4 -11.38 -8.01 13.14
N ARG A 5 -10.17 -7.70 13.60
CA ARG A 5 -8.98 -7.59 12.75
C ARG A 5 -8.26 -8.94 12.58
N SER A 6 -8.98 -10.06 12.69
CA SER A 6 -8.42 -11.40 12.50
C SER A 6 -8.20 -11.69 11.02
N PHE A 7 -7.15 -12.45 10.69
CA PHE A 7 -6.87 -12.81 9.30
C PHE A 7 -8.03 -13.55 8.63
N SER A 8 -8.73 -14.41 9.36
CA SER A 8 -9.93 -15.12 8.87
C SER A 8 -11.10 -14.19 8.53
N ASN A 9 -11.23 -13.04 9.20
CA ASN A 9 -12.21 -12.02 8.80
C ASN A 9 -11.79 -11.31 7.49
N TYR A 10 -10.50 -11.05 7.28
CA TYR A 10 -10.00 -10.50 6.01
C TYR A 10 -10.24 -11.46 4.84
N GLN A 11 -10.00 -12.77 5.02
CA GLN A 11 -10.30 -13.78 4.01
C GLN A 11 -11.80 -13.81 3.63
N ARG A 12 -12.69 -13.75 4.62
CA ARG A 12 -14.15 -13.65 4.39
C ARG A 12 -14.54 -12.35 3.68
N ARG A 13 -13.94 -11.22 4.06
CA ARG A 13 -14.16 -9.93 3.38
C ARG A 13 -13.73 -9.98 1.92
N MET A 14 -12.60 -10.61 1.62
CA MET A 14 -12.12 -10.79 0.25
C MET A 14 -13.09 -11.63 -0.59
N GLN A 15 -13.58 -12.76 -0.07
CA GLN A 15 -14.60 -13.57 -0.75
C GLN A 15 -15.88 -12.77 -1.03
N ALA A 16 -16.39 -12.08 -0.01
CA ALA A 16 -17.58 -11.26 -0.13
C ALA A 16 -17.40 -10.11 -1.15
N ALA A 17 -16.20 -9.50 -1.19
CA ALA A 17 -15.87 -8.46 -2.14
C ALA A 17 -15.90 -8.99 -3.58
N PHE A 18 -15.24 -10.12 -3.87
CA PHE A 18 -15.26 -10.72 -5.21
C PHE A 18 -16.66 -11.18 -5.64
N GLU A 19 -17.46 -11.72 -4.73
CA GLU A 19 -18.88 -12.02 -5.00
C GLU A 19 -19.65 -10.75 -5.37
N PHE A 20 -19.51 -9.69 -4.57
CA PHE A 20 -20.16 -8.41 -4.80
C PHE A 20 -19.76 -7.80 -6.14
N PHE A 21 -18.46 -7.77 -6.43
CA PHE A 21 -17.92 -7.26 -7.68
C PHE A 21 -18.43 -8.04 -8.90
N SER A 22 -18.50 -9.36 -8.79
CA SER A 22 -19.04 -10.22 -9.85
C SER A 22 -20.51 -9.91 -10.13
N LYS A 23 -21.32 -9.69 -9.09
CA LYS A 23 -22.74 -9.29 -9.24
C LYS A 23 -22.89 -7.90 -9.87
N LEU A 24 -21.98 -6.98 -9.59
CA LEU A 24 -21.95 -5.67 -10.24
C LEU A 24 -21.42 -5.70 -11.67
N GLY A 25 -20.79 -6.79 -12.11
CA GLY A 25 -20.17 -6.89 -13.44
C GLY A 25 -18.95 -5.99 -13.62
N VAL A 26 -18.30 -5.56 -12.53
CA VAL A 26 -17.07 -4.77 -12.61
C VAL A 26 -15.88 -5.67 -12.96
N ARG A 27 -14.93 -5.12 -13.72
CA ARG A 27 -13.72 -5.86 -14.16
C ARG A 27 -12.48 -5.55 -13.33
N PHE A 28 -12.55 -4.47 -12.56
CA PHE A 28 -11.42 -3.94 -11.82
C PHE A 28 -11.80 -3.64 -10.37
N TYR A 29 -10.81 -3.75 -9.51
CA TYR A 29 -10.88 -3.28 -8.13
C TYR A 29 -9.61 -2.50 -7.77
N SER A 30 -9.59 -1.88 -6.59
CA SER A 30 -8.43 -1.19 -6.04
C SER A 30 -8.23 -1.63 -4.60
N ALA A 31 -6.99 -1.81 -4.18
CA ALA A 31 -6.67 -2.29 -2.84
C ALA A 31 -5.26 -1.86 -2.41
N SER A 32 -5.03 -1.90 -1.11
CA SER A 32 -3.71 -1.87 -0.50
C SER A 32 -3.34 -3.23 0.09
N ASP A 33 -2.07 -3.39 0.45
CA ASP A 33 -1.60 -4.55 1.20
C ASP A 33 -2.38 -4.77 2.51
N ARG A 34 -2.70 -3.71 3.25
CA ARG A 34 -3.48 -3.79 4.51
C ARG A 34 -4.98 -4.00 4.32
N ASP A 35 -5.50 -3.93 3.09
CA ASP A 35 -6.87 -4.41 2.79
C ASP A 35 -6.93 -5.93 2.67
N PHE A 36 -5.80 -6.58 2.37
CA PHE A 36 -5.72 -8.02 2.13
C PHE A 36 -5.49 -8.80 3.42
N ALA A 37 -4.72 -8.24 4.36
CA ALA A 37 -4.41 -8.87 5.64
C ALA A 37 -4.16 -7.81 6.72
N PRO A 38 -4.43 -8.15 8.00
CA PRO A 38 -3.99 -7.32 9.11
C PRO A 38 -2.46 -7.36 9.25
N GLU A 39 -1.93 -6.47 10.08
CA GLU A 39 -0.56 -6.61 10.56
C GLU A 39 -0.51 -7.66 11.69
N GLY A 40 0.51 -8.51 11.65
CA GLY A 40 0.76 -9.53 12.68
C GLY A 40 1.58 -8.99 13.85
N GLU A 41 1.98 -9.88 14.75
CA GLU A 41 2.87 -9.56 15.87
C GLU A 41 4.32 -9.35 15.42
N SER A 42 4.67 -9.86 14.24
CA SER A 42 5.98 -9.69 13.61
C SER A 42 5.90 -9.35 12.12
N TRP A 43 7.02 -8.91 11.56
CA TRP A 43 7.15 -8.69 10.12
C TRP A 43 6.98 -10.00 9.34
N GLU A 44 7.53 -11.08 9.86
CA GLU A 44 7.47 -12.43 9.30
C GLU A 44 6.03 -12.93 9.24
N GLU A 45 5.28 -12.76 10.33
CA GLU A 45 3.87 -13.14 10.40
C GLU A 45 3.02 -12.30 9.44
N THR A 46 3.26 -10.99 9.41
CA THR A 46 2.60 -10.08 8.45
C THR A 46 2.87 -10.51 7.01
N CYS A 47 4.12 -10.85 6.70
CA CYS A 47 4.50 -11.35 5.38
C CYS A 47 3.81 -12.67 5.06
N SER A 48 3.71 -13.60 6.01
CA SER A 48 3.04 -14.89 5.82
C SER A 48 1.56 -14.70 5.48
N MET A 49 0.85 -13.86 6.24
CA MET A 49 -0.57 -13.56 5.98
C MET A 49 -0.78 -12.89 4.61
N LEU A 50 0.07 -11.93 4.24
CA LEU A 50 0.00 -11.28 2.92
C LEU A 50 0.26 -12.28 1.78
N GLU A 51 1.14 -13.26 1.97
CA GLU A 51 1.43 -14.31 0.99
C GLU A 51 0.21 -15.20 0.74
N GLU A 52 -0.44 -15.63 1.82
CA GLU A 52 -1.66 -16.43 1.75
C GLU A 52 -2.82 -15.64 1.14
N ALA A 53 -3.02 -14.38 1.55
CA ALA A 53 -4.04 -13.48 1.00
C ALA A 53 -3.83 -13.22 -0.50
N THR A 54 -2.57 -13.00 -0.92
CA THR A 54 -2.24 -12.82 -2.35
C THR A 54 -2.57 -14.07 -3.16
N THR A 55 -2.27 -15.25 -2.61
CA THR A 55 -2.60 -16.53 -3.26
C THR A 55 -4.10 -16.72 -3.39
N MET A 56 -4.86 -16.40 -2.35
CA MET A 56 -6.32 -16.41 -2.37
C MET A 56 -6.87 -15.45 -3.43
N ALA A 57 -6.37 -14.21 -3.48
CA ALA A 57 -6.80 -13.22 -4.45
C ALA A 57 -6.49 -13.66 -5.90
N CYS A 58 -5.31 -14.25 -6.17
CA CYS A 58 -5.00 -14.82 -7.48
C CYS A 58 -6.02 -15.89 -7.91
N ASN A 59 -6.42 -16.78 -7.01
CA ASN A 59 -7.42 -17.81 -7.30
C ASN A 59 -8.79 -17.19 -7.61
N LEU A 60 -9.20 -16.17 -6.86
CA LEU A 60 -10.46 -15.44 -7.10
C LEU A 60 -10.42 -14.65 -8.41
N GLN A 61 -9.28 -14.05 -8.76
CA GLN A 61 -9.07 -13.39 -10.05
C GLN A 61 -9.18 -14.37 -11.23
N GLN A 62 -8.66 -15.59 -11.10
CA GLN A 62 -8.79 -16.63 -12.13
C GLN A 62 -10.25 -17.03 -12.35
N GLN A 63 -11.05 -17.10 -11.29
CA GLN A 63 -12.47 -17.48 -11.37
C GLN A 63 -13.35 -16.35 -11.95
N SER A 64 -13.05 -15.11 -11.59
CA SER A 64 -13.88 -13.94 -11.93
C SER A 64 -13.42 -13.20 -13.18
N GLY A 65 -12.17 -13.38 -13.60
CA GLY A 65 -11.52 -12.57 -14.65
C GLY A 65 -11.19 -11.14 -14.22
N MET A 66 -11.36 -10.80 -12.93
CA MET A 66 -11.05 -9.48 -12.40
C MET A 66 -9.54 -9.28 -12.20
N ARG A 67 -9.12 -8.01 -12.19
CA ARG A 67 -7.74 -7.62 -11.86
C ARG A 67 -7.66 -6.28 -11.14
N PRO A 68 -6.62 -6.02 -10.32
CA PRO A 68 -6.45 -4.70 -9.71
C PRO A 68 -6.17 -3.66 -10.79
N LEU A 69 -6.91 -2.55 -10.77
CA LEU A 69 -6.51 -1.35 -11.51
C LEU A 69 -5.40 -0.63 -10.76
N TYR A 70 -5.60 -0.43 -9.45
CA TYR A 70 -4.64 0.22 -8.55
C TYR A 70 -4.30 -0.74 -7.41
N PHE A 71 -3.00 -0.88 -7.13
CA PHE A 71 -2.51 -1.49 -5.90
C PHE A 71 -1.59 -0.52 -5.16
N ALA A 72 -1.58 -0.54 -3.83
CA ALA A 72 -0.79 0.38 -3.03
C ALA A 72 -0.23 -0.27 -1.76
N ALA A 73 0.68 0.43 -1.09
CA ALA A 73 1.05 0.14 0.30
C ALA A 73 0.33 1.13 1.22
N ASP A 74 -0.35 0.64 2.26
CA ASP A 74 -0.90 1.50 3.31
C ASP A 74 0.24 1.96 4.24
N LEU A 75 0.77 3.14 3.93
CA LEU A 75 1.82 3.80 4.71
C LEU A 75 1.28 4.90 5.62
N PHE A 76 0.05 4.77 6.13
CA PHE A 76 -0.59 5.85 6.88
C PHE A 76 -1.49 5.44 8.04
N SER A 77 -2.05 4.23 8.02
CA SER A 77 -2.98 3.75 9.03
C SER A 77 -2.29 3.34 10.34
N HIS A 78 -1.12 2.69 10.25
CA HIS A 78 -0.41 2.23 11.44
C HIS A 78 0.20 3.43 12.21
N PRO A 79 0.11 3.48 13.56
CA PRO A 79 0.64 4.59 14.37
C PRO A 79 2.11 4.97 14.11
N ARG A 80 2.95 4.01 13.72
CA ARG A 80 4.35 4.25 13.30
C ARG A 80 4.50 5.35 12.24
N TYR A 81 3.51 5.53 11.38
CA TYR A 81 3.52 6.53 10.31
C TYR A 81 2.97 7.89 10.75
N MET A 82 2.69 8.10 12.04
CA MET A 82 2.11 9.36 12.53
C MET A 82 2.93 10.61 12.15
N ASN A 83 4.25 10.46 12.00
CA ASN A 83 5.19 11.53 11.65
C ASN A 83 5.69 11.43 10.19
N GLY A 84 4.98 10.71 9.33
CA GLY A 84 5.36 10.44 7.95
C GLY A 84 5.88 9.01 7.75
N ALA A 85 5.91 8.60 6.49
CA ALA A 85 6.48 7.34 6.05
C ALA A 85 7.79 7.63 5.31
N ALA A 86 7.71 8.10 4.06
CA ALA A 86 8.89 8.49 3.29
C ALA A 86 9.58 9.73 3.88
N THR A 87 8.82 10.56 4.61
CA THR A 87 9.29 11.80 5.23
C THR A 87 9.40 11.72 6.74
N SER A 88 9.40 10.50 7.30
CA SER A 88 9.62 10.32 8.72
C SER A 88 10.97 10.89 9.15
N PRO A 89 11.07 11.59 10.29
CA PRO A 89 12.35 11.97 10.86
C PRO A 89 13.11 10.75 11.44
N ASP A 90 12.45 9.60 11.61
CA ASP A 90 13.05 8.35 12.07
C ASP A 90 13.40 7.44 10.88
N ALA A 91 14.68 7.14 10.73
CA ALA A 91 15.20 6.27 9.67
C ALA A 91 14.66 4.84 9.73
N HIS A 92 14.27 4.33 10.90
CA HIS A 92 13.67 3.00 11.02
C HIS A 92 12.27 2.96 10.41
N VAL A 93 11.49 4.04 10.57
CA VAL A 93 10.17 4.16 9.94
C VAL A 93 10.32 4.28 8.42
N PHE A 94 11.31 5.05 7.94
CA PHE A 94 11.63 5.11 6.52
C PHE A 94 12.01 3.74 5.94
N ALA A 95 12.88 3.01 6.64
CA ALA A 95 13.29 1.66 6.23
C ALA A 95 12.10 0.68 6.21
N PHE A 96 11.22 0.76 7.21
CA PHE A 96 10.01 -0.04 7.26
C PHE A 96 9.06 0.29 6.09
N ALA A 97 8.84 1.57 5.79
CA ALA A 97 8.03 2.00 4.65
C ALA A 97 8.58 1.45 3.33
N CYS A 98 9.90 1.48 3.14
CA CYS A 98 10.56 0.88 1.97
C CYS A 98 10.33 -0.63 1.88
N ALA A 99 10.43 -1.35 3.02
CA ALA A 99 10.17 -2.79 3.08
C ALA A 99 8.70 -3.12 2.73
N GLN A 100 7.75 -2.31 3.22
CA GLN A 100 6.33 -2.47 2.92
C GLN A 100 6.01 -2.16 1.45
N VAL A 101 6.58 -1.09 0.87
CA VAL A 101 6.46 -0.80 -0.58
C VAL A 101 7.01 -1.94 -1.41
N LYS A 102 8.17 -2.49 -1.03
CA LYS A 102 8.76 -3.66 -1.70
C LYS A 102 7.78 -4.83 -1.70
N ARG A 103 7.23 -5.19 -0.53
CA ARG A 103 6.30 -6.32 -0.38
C ARG A 103 5.00 -6.09 -1.15
N ALA A 104 4.41 -4.91 -1.05
CA ALA A 104 3.20 -4.54 -1.79
C ALA A 104 3.43 -4.56 -3.30
N MET A 105 4.62 -4.18 -3.78
CA MET A 105 4.96 -4.23 -5.20
C MET A 105 5.17 -5.67 -5.70
N ASP A 106 5.71 -6.56 -4.85
CA ASP A 106 5.76 -8.00 -5.14
C ASP A 106 4.33 -8.58 -5.28
N MET A 107 3.40 -8.16 -4.41
CA MET A 107 1.99 -8.52 -4.52
C MET A 107 1.35 -7.96 -5.80
N ALA A 108 1.53 -6.66 -6.09
CA ALA A 108 1.01 -6.01 -7.27
C ALA A 108 1.44 -6.72 -8.56
N LYS A 109 2.71 -7.16 -8.64
CA LYS A 109 3.21 -7.97 -9.76
C LYS A 109 2.46 -9.30 -9.86
N ARG A 110 2.31 -10.04 -8.76
CA ARG A 110 1.63 -11.35 -8.76
C ARG A 110 0.15 -11.23 -9.13
N LEU A 111 -0.51 -10.19 -8.64
CA LEU A 111 -1.92 -9.89 -8.91
C LEU A 111 -2.14 -9.26 -10.29
N GLN A 112 -1.06 -8.95 -11.02
CA GLN A 112 -1.10 -8.27 -12.33
C GLN A 112 -1.85 -6.93 -12.25
N ALA A 113 -1.54 -6.13 -11.24
CA ALA A 113 -2.08 -4.78 -11.11
C ALA A 113 -1.63 -3.90 -12.28
N GLU A 114 -2.54 -3.09 -12.84
CA GLU A 114 -2.20 -2.17 -13.93
C GLU A 114 -1.31 -1.01 -13.45
N HIS A 115 -1.51 -0.61 -12.20
CA HIS A 115 -0.86 0.53 -11.61
C HIS A 115 -0.49 0.26 -10.16
N PHE A 116 0.62 0.84 -9.73
CA PHE A 116 0.98 0.94 -8.32
C PHE A 116 0.95 2.41 -7.90
N VAL A 117 0.14 2.71 -6.89
CA VAL A 117 -0.17 4.07 -6.46
C VAL A 117 0.61 4.41 -5.20
N PHE A 118 1.24 5.58 -5.22
CA PHE A 118 1.77 6.27 -4.06
C PHE A 118 0.74 7.29 -3.60
N PHE A 119 0.13 7.01 -2.46
CA PHE A 119 -0.71 7.95 -1.73
C PHE A 119 -0.17 8.02 -0.31
N HIS A 120 0.51 9.12 0.02
CA HIS A 120 1.20 9.27 1.29
C HIS A 120 0.59 10.39 2.14
N PRO A 121 -0.61 10.20 2.69
CA PRO A 121 -1.32 11.25 3.41
C PRO A 121 -0.63 11.69 4.71
N ARG A 122 0.36 10.93 5.20
CA ARG A 122 1.21 11.31 6.34
C ARG A 122 2.50 12.03 5.94
N ASP A 123 2.86 12.01 4.66
CA ASP A 123 4.07 12.66 4.16
C ASP A 123 3.80 14.13 3.86
N GLY A 124 4.09 14.93 4.88
CA GLY A 124 3.70 16.32 4.99
C GLY A 124 4.03 16.86 6.37
N TYR A 125 3.30 17.87 6.82
CA TYR A 125 3.51 18.42 8.16
C TYR A 125 2.23 18.87 8.85
N GLN A 126 2.25 18.83 10.18
CA GLN A 126 1.27 19.52 11.03
C GLN A 126 1.71 20.94 11.34
N SER A 127 3.01 21.14 11.61
CA SER A 127 3.62 22.44 11.84
C SER A 127 4.92 22.55 11.03
N PRO A 128 5.11 23.63 10.24
CA PRO A 128 6.36 23.85 9.52
C PRO A 128 7.55 24.06 10.48
N LEU A 129 7.31 24.46 11.73
CA LEU A 129 8.35 24.67 12.74
C LEU A 129 9.06 23.38 13.16
N GLN A 130 8.45 22.21 12.93
CA GLN A 130 8.96 20.91 13.34
C GLN A 130 9.64 20.15 12.19
N ARG A 131 9.76 20.75 11.01
CA ARG A 131 10.08 20.02 9.78
C ARG A 131 11.22 20.66 9.00
N GLN A 132 12.01 19.79 8.38
CA GLN A 132 13.04 20.19 7.40
C GLN A 132 12.53 19.80 6.02
N MET A 133 11.68 20.66 5.42
CA MET A 133 10.93 20.34 4.20
C MET A 133 11.82 19.86 3.05
N TYR A 134 12.99 20.48 2.88
CA TYR A 134 13.92 20.08 1.82
C TYR A 134 14.42 18.64 2.01
N ARG A 135 14.83 18.28 3.24
CA ARG A 135 15.26 16.92 3.58
C ARG A 135 14.11 15.93 3.42
N ASP A 136 12.93 16.28 3.90
CA ASP A 136 11.74 15.44 3.83
C ASP A 136 11.40 15.11 2.35
N ILE A 137 11.36 16.12 1.48
CA ILE A 137 11.13 15.94 0.04
C ILE A 137 12.26 15.12 -0.62
N GLN A 138 13.51 15.30 -0.21
CA GLN A 138 14.63 14.48 -0.68
C GLN A 138 14.46 13.00 -0.31
N HIS A 139 14.07 12.69 0.93
CA HIS A 139 13.81 11.31 1.37
C HIS A 139 12.67 10.67 0.57
N MET A 140 11.58 11.42 0.34
CA MET A 140 10.48 10.97 -0.51
C MET A 140 10.95 10.68 -1.94
N GLY A 141 11.76 11.57 -2.52
CA GLY A 141 12.42 11.34 -3.81
C GLY A 141 13.31 10.10 -3.84
N HIS A 142 14.03 9.80 -2.75
CA HIS A 142 14.81 8.56 -2.62
C HIS A 142 13.92 7.32 -2.62
N LEU A 143 12.81 7.33 -1.88
CA LEU A 143 11.86 6.23 -1.87
C LEU A 143 11.31 5.96 -3.28
N TYR A 144 10.90 6.98 -4.01
CA TYR A 144 10.41 6.81 -5.39
C TYR A 144 11.47 6.24 -6.32
N ARG A 145 12.72 6.72 -6.24
CA ARG A 145 13.82 6.17 -7.05
C ARG A 145 14.06 4.70 -6.75
N MET A 146 14.08 4.31 -5.47
CA MET A 146 14.21 2.91 -5.07
C MET A 146 13.03 2.06 -5.57
N ALA A 147 11.80 2.60 -5.53
CA ALA A 147 10.63 1.91 -6.03
C ALA A 147 10.65 1.72 -7.55
N VAL A 148 11.12 2.72 -8.32
CA VAL A 148 11.34 2.60 -9.77
C VAL A 148 12.37 1.50 -10.07
N GLN A 149 13.52 1.54 -9.39
CA GLN A 149 14.57 0.53 -9.54
C GLN A 149 14.06 -0.88 -9.19
N TYR A 150 13.27 -1.00 -8.12
CA TYR A 150 12.71 -2.28 -7.69
C TYR A 150 11.68 -2.81 -8.67
N ARG A 151 10.76 -1.96 -9.17
CA ARG A 151 9.80 -2.31 -10.23
C ARG A 151 10.50 -2.92 -11.44
N GLU A 152 11.57 -2.27 -11.89
CA GLU A 152 12.39 -2.74 -13.03
C GLU A 152 13.07 -4.07 -12.70
N LYS A 153 13.71 -4.17 -11.53
CA LYS A 153 14.39 -5.39 -11.06
C LYS A 153 13.46 -6.60 -11.05
N ILE A 154 12.22 -6.45 -10.59
CA ILE A 154 11.25 -7.55 -10.56
C ILE A 154 10.49 -7.71 -11.87
N GLY A 155 10.69 -6.84 -12.86
CA GLY A 155 9.96 -6.88 -14.13
C GLY A 155 8.46 -6.60 -14.01
N TYR A 156 8.03 -5.84 -13.00
CA TYR A 156 6.65 -5.38 -12.87
C TYR A 156 6.37 -4.30 -13.93
N LYS A 157 5.31 -4.48 -14.72
CA LYS A 157 5.00 -3.62 -15.88
C LYS A 157 3.97 -2.52 -15.60
N GLY A 158 3.38 -2.51 -14.40
CA GLY A 158 2.40 -1.49 -14.05
C GLY A 158 3.00 -0.09 -13.93
N HIS A 159 2.18 0.92 -14.22
CA HIS A 159 2.61 2.31 -14.10
C HIS A 159 2.71 2.72 -12.62
N LEU A 160 3.70 3.55 -12.30
CA LEU A 160 3.81 4.16 -10.98
C LEU A 160 3.10 5.51 -11.00
N LEU A 161 2.15 5.70 -10.10
CA LEU A 161 1.31 6.89 -10.04
C LEU A 161 1.47 7.55 -8.67
N ILE A 162 1.48 8.89 -8.64
CA ILE A 162 1.34 9.67 -7.42
C ILE A 162 -0.12 10.14 -7.38
N GLN A 163 -0.77 10.05 -6.22
CA GLN A 163 -2.13 10.56 -6.00
C GLN A 163 -2.05 11.87 -5.18
N PRO A 164 -2.13 13.04 -5.84
CA PRO A 164 -2.06 14.33 -5.16
C PRO A 164 -3.23 14.52 -4.19
N LYS A 165 -2.94 15.09 -3.04
CA LYS A 165 -3.95 15.63 -2.12
C LYS A 165 -3.32 16.80 -1.36
N PRO A 166 -4.03 17.94 -1.18
CA PRO A 166 -3.44 19.13 -0.57
C PRO A 166 -3.18 19.00 0.94
N MET A 167 -4.07 18.30 1.65
CA MET A 167 -4.12 18.21 3.11
C MET A 167 -5.04 17.06 3.54
N ASP A 168 -5.18 16.88 4.86
CA ASP A 168 -5.97 15.86 5.56
C ASP A 168 -5.40 14.43 5.38
N PRO A 169 -4.79 13.84 6.44
CA PRO A 169 -4.77 14.25 7.84
C PRO A 169 -3.66 15.28 8.17
N MET A 170 -2.70 15.51 7.28
CA MET A 170 -1.68 16.53 7.47
C MET A 170 -2.24 17.93 7.21
N ARG A 171 -1.68 18.95 7.87
CA ARG A 171 -2.01 20.35 7.58
C ARG A 171 -1.57 20.73 6.16
N HIS A 172 -0.47 20.14 5.69
CA HIS A 172 0.01 20.23 4.32
C HIS A 172 0.66 18.90 3.94
N GLN A 173 0.24 18.29 2.84
CA GLN A 173 0.88 17.10 2.26
C GLN A 173 1.90 17.57 1.20
N TYR A 174 2.99 16.84 0.95
CA TYR A 174 4.01 17.34 0.01
C TYR A 174 3.68 17.10 -1.47
N GLU A 175 2.85 16.10 -1.77
CA GLU A 175 2.49 15.69 -3.14
C GLU A 175 1.39 16.58 -3.77
N CYS A 176 1.29 17.87 -3.38
CA CYS A 176 0.30 18.83 -3.91
C CYS A 176 0.70 19.41 -5.27
#